data_AF-A0A162FD89-F1
#
_entry.id   AF-A0A162FD89-F1
#
_cell.length_a   1.000
_cell.length_b   1.000
_cell.length_c   1.000
_cell.angle_alpha   90.00
_cell.angle_beta   90.00
_cell.angle_gamma   90.00
#
_symmetry.space_group_name_H-M   'P 1'
#
loop_
_entity.id
_entity.type
_entity.pdbx_description
1 polymer ?
#
loop_
_entity_poly.entity_id
_entity_poly.type
_entity_poly.pdbx_seq_one_letter_code
_entity_poly.pdbx_strand_id
1 'polypeptide(L)'
;MDFKNELLENVDKIHTTKLGIEGVKKNLGINCNNVVEYCIDLIEDNNSLITQKGKNYYVEIDNKIITVNKSSFTIITAHKIKKIEIKNLHDYSISSNLFSSLLITPGSEVYSISSAGNL
;
A
#
# COMPACT_ATOMS: atom_id res chain seq x y z
N MET A 1 6.78 -0.73 -19.55
CA MET A 1 6.93 -2.00 -18.80
C MET A 1 5.63 -2.20 -18.06
N ASP A 2 4.98 -3.36 -18.23
CA ASP A 2 3.76 -3.67 -17.52
C ASP A 2 4.12 -4.33 -16.18
N PHE A 3 4.22 -3.52 -15.12
CA PHE A 3 4.58 -4.01 -13.78
C PHE A 3 3.55 -4.97 -13.21
N LYS A 4 2.29 -4.85 -13.65
CA LYS A 4 1.21 -5.74 -13.24
C LYS A 4 1.48 -7.14 -13.79
N ASN A 5 1.72 -7.26 -15.10
CA ASN A 5 2.04 -8.57 -15.68
C ASN A 5 3.33 -9.17 -15.08
N GLU A 6 4.38 -8.37 -14.89
CA GLU A 6 5.65 -8.87 -14.32
C GLU A 6 5.47 -9.46 -12.91
N LEU A 7 4.68 -8.81 -12.04
CA LEU A 7 4.43 -9.33 -10.69
C LEU A 7 3.49 -10.55 -10.72
N LEU A 8 2.45 -10.52 -11.56
CA LEU A 8 1.48 -11.62 -11.67
C LEU A 8 2.09 -12.89 -12.27
N GLU A 9 2.98 -12.77 -13.25
CA GLU A 9 3.74 -13.92 -13.82
C GLU A 9 4.65 -14.61 -12.80
N ASN A 10 4.91 -13.98 -11.66
CA ASN A 10 5.78 -14.48 -10.59
C ASN A 10 5.06 -14.59 -9.24
N VAL A 11 3.73 -14.64 -9.25
CA VAL A 11 2.91 -14.69 -8.03
C VAL A 11 3.22 -15.91 -7.15
N ASP A 12 3.59 -17.02 -7.79
CA ASP A 12 4.01 -18.28 -7.16
C ASP A 12 5.30 -18.15 -6.33
N LYS A 13 6.12 -17.14 -6.63
CA LYS A 13 7.37 -16.85 -5.90
C LYS A 13 7.11 -15.98 -4.67
N ILE A 14 5.92 -15.42 -4.52
CA ILE A 14 5.62 -14.51 -3.42
C ILE A 14 5.67 -15.26 -2.09
N HIS A 15 6.46 -14.74 -1.16
CA HIS A 15 6.59 -15.31 0.18
C HIS A 15 6.82 -14.22 1.21
N THR A 16 6.84 -14.58 2.49
CA THR A 16 7.32 -13.68 3.55
C THR A 16 8.04 -14.45 4.64
N THR A 17 8.60 -13.76 5.63
CA THR A 17 9.22 -14.37 6.81
C THR A 17 8.19 -14.53 7.92
N LYS A 18 8.47 -15.34 8.94
CA LYS A 18 7.61 -15.47 10.13
C LYS A 18 7.34 -14.10 10.80
N LEU A 19 8.35 -13.25 10.89
CA LEU A 19 8.20 -11.88 11.42
C LEU A 19 7.37 -11.01 10.47
N GLY A 20 7.50 -11.20 9.16
CA GLY A 20 6.68 -10.53 8.16
C GLY A 20 5.19 -10.88 8.28
N ILE A 21 4.85 -12.15 8.52
CA ILE A 21 3.47 -12.61 8.80
C ILE A 21 2.87 -11.82 9.97
N GLU A 22 3.56 -11.79 11.12
CA GLU A 22 3.07 -11.11 12.32
C GLU A 22 2.96 -9.60 12.12
N GLY A 23 3.94 -8.99 11.43
CA GLY A 23 3.92 -7.58 11.08
C GLY A 23 2.73 -7.21 10.20
N VAL A 24 2.46 -7.99 9.16
CA VAL A 24 1.33 -7.80 8.24
C VAL A 24 0.00 -7.95 8.98
N LYS A 25 -0.17 -9.00 9.79
CA LYS A 25 -1.39 -9.20 10.60
C LYS A 25 -1.68 -7.99 11.48
N LYS A 26 -0.66 -7.52 12.20
CA LYS A 26 -0.76 -6.35 13.07
C LYS A 26 -1.10 -5.08 12.28
N ASN A 27 -0.40 -4.83 11.19
CA ASN A 27 -0.55 -3.60 10.39
C ASN A 27 -1.90 -3.51 9.68
N LEU A 28 -2.44 -4.64 9.24
CA LEU A 28 -3.77 -4.71 8.62
C LEU A 28 -4.89 -4.91 9.65
N GLY A 29 -4.56 -5.35 10.87
CA GLY A 29 -5.55 -5.70 11.88
C GLY A 29 -6.39 -6.90 11.45
N ILE A 30 -5.76 -7.89 10.83
CA ILE A 30 -6.43 -9.12 10.35
C ILE A 30 -5.98 -10.31 11.18
N ASN A 31 -6.86 -11.30 11.30
CA ASN A 31 -6.55 -12.59 11.90
C ASN A 31 -6.83 -13.68 10.87
N CYS A 32 -5.88 -13.91 9.96
CA CYS A 32 -5.95 -14.96 8.95
C CYS A 32 -4.90 -16.05 9.19
N ASN A 33 -5.20 -17.26 8.74
CA ASN A 33 -4.29 -18.41 8.86
C ASN A 33 -3.12 -18.31 7.88
N ASN A 34 -3.40 -17.91 6.64
CA ASN A 34 -2.41 -17.75 5.58
C ASN A 34 -2.33 -16.29 5.12
N VAL A 35 -1.31 -15.57 5.59
CA VAL A 35 -1.08 -14.16 5.22
C VAL A 35 -0.59 -14.02 3.78
N VAL A 36 0.19 -14.98 3.29
CA VAL A 36 0.75 -14.90 1.93
C VAL A 36 -0.38 -15.01 0.91
N GLU A 37 -1.25 -16.01 1.06
CA GLU A 37 -2.43 -16.21 0.21
C GLU A 37 -3.37 -15.00 0.28
N TYR A 38 -3.65 -14.48 1.48
CA TYR A 38 -4.44 -13.25 1.62
C TYR A 38 -3.83 -12.06 0.84
N CYS A 39 -2.50 -11.91 0.84
CA CYS A 39 -1.84 -10.87 0.07
C CYS A 39 -1.86 -11.16 -1.43
N ILE A 40 -1.75 -12.41 -1.86
CA ILE A 40 -1.84 -12.82 -3.26
C ILE A 40 -3.23 -12.50 -3.81
N ASP A 41 -4.31 -12.83 -3.09
CA ASP A 41 -5.68 -12.52 -3.50
C ASP A 41 -5.87 -11.03 -3.78
N LEU A 42 -5.28 -10.17 -2.93
CA LEU A 42 -5.29 -8.72 -3.09
C LEU A 42 -4.44 -8.23 -4.27
N ILE A 43 -3.37 -8.94 -4.62
CA ILE A 43 -2.50 -8.62 -5.77
C ILE A 43 -3.18 -9.01 -7.07
N GLU A 44 -3.84 -10.16 -7.10
CA GLU A 44 -4.53 -10.69 -8.28
C GLU A 44 -5.86 -9.97 -8.58
N ASP A 45 -6.40 -9.20 -7.62
CA ASP A 45 -7.61 -8.43 -7.84
C ASP A 45 -7.48 -7.48 -9.05
N ASN A 46 -8.53 -7.43 -9.88
CA ASN A 46 -8.52 -6.60 -11.08
C ASN A 46 -8.41 -5.10 -10.77
N ASN A 47 -8.90 -4.67 -9.61
CA ASN A 47 -8.82 -3.29 -9.12
C ASN A 47 -7.47 -2.96 -8.48
N SER A 48 -6.56 -3.94 -8.35
CA SER A 48 -5.23 -3.69 -7.81
C SER A 48 -4.42 -2.80 -8.76
N LEU A 49 -3.90 -1.70 -8.21
CA LEU A 49 -2.98 -0.81 -8.91
C LEU A 49 -1.55 -1.17 -8.52
N ILE A 50 -0.73 -1.52 -9.51
CA ILE A 50 0.64 -1.99 -9.29
C ILE A 50 1.62 -0.98 -9.88
N THR A 51 2.49 -0.48 -9.01
CA THR A 51 3.58 0.44 -9.38
C THR A 51 4.92 -0.11 -8.92
N GLN A 52 6.01 0.30 -9.58
CA GLN A 52 7.36 -0.04 -9.15
C GLN A 52 8.11 1.24 -8.75
N LYS A 53 8.77 1.21 -7.59
CA LYS A 53 9.68 2.27 -7.14
C LYS A 53 10.96 1.65 -6.62
N GLY A 54 12.05 1.86 -7.35
CA GLY A 54 13.34 1.24 -7.06
C GLY A 54 13.24 -0.29 -7.07
N LYS A 55 13.58 -0.92 -5.94
CA LYS A 55 13.65 -2.38 -5.76
C LYS A 55 12.33 -3.01 -5.33
N ASN A 56 11.24 -2.25 -5.26
CA ASN A 56 9.97 -2.72 -4.70
C ASN A 56 8.81 -2.48 -5.66
N TYR A 57 7.89 -3.44 -5.67
CA TYR A 57 6.52 -3.25 -6.13
C TYR A 57 5.65 -2.71 -4.99
N TYR A 58 4.72 -1.86 -5.33
CA TYR A 58 3.67 -1.34 -4.47
C TYR A 58 2.34 -1.69 -5.11
N VAL A 59 1.50 -2.37 -4.34
CA VAL A 59 0.17 -2.81 -4.76
C VAL A 59 -0.84 -2.09 -3.89
N GLU A 60 -1.67 -1.28 -4.50
CA GLU A 60 -2.73 -0.51 -3.84
C GLU A 60 -4.09 -1.11 -4.17
N ILE A 61 -4.87 -1.40 -3.12
CA ILE A 61 -6.22 -1.96 -3.21
C ILE A 61 -6.99 -1.71 -1.92
N ASP A 62 -8.24 -1.25 -2.00
CA ASP A 62 -9.15 -1.07 -0.85
C ASP A 62 -8.52 -0.40 0.38
N ASN A 63 -7.87 0.74 0.19
CA ASN A 63 -7.16 1.50 1.22
C ASN A 63 -6.03 0.72 1.92
N LYS A 64 -5.42 -0.23 1.22
CA LYS A 64 -4.26 -1.02 1.69
C LYS A 64 -3.13 -0.86 0.69
N ILE A 65 -1.91 -0.90 1.20
CA ILE A 65 -0.69 -0.96 0.41
C ILE A 65 0.06 -2.23 0.81
N ILE A 66 0.40 -3.04 -0.18
CA ILE A 66 1.32 -4.18 -0.05
C ILE A 66 2.63 -3.79 -0.75
N THR A 67 3.75 -4.01 -0.07
CA THR A 67 5.09 -3.79 -0.63
C THR A 67 5.79 -5.12 -0.81
N VAL A 68 6.17 -5.44 -2.04
CA VAL A 68 6.85 -6.68 -2.41
C VAL A 68 8.22 -6.35 -2.98
N ASN A 69 9.26 -7.02 -2.51
CA ASN A 69 10.58 -6.87 -3.12
C ASN A 69 10.60 -7.46 -4.54
N LYS A 70 11.13 -6.71 -5.52
CA LYS A 70 11.16 -7.15 -6.92
C LYS A 70 12.06 -8.37 -7.16
N SER A 71 13.18 -8.45 -6.47
CA SER A 71 14.17 -9.50 -6.73
C SER A 71 13.88 -10.78 -5.98
N SER A 72 13.39 -10.68 -4.75
CA SER A 72 13.16 -11.83 -3.88
C SER A 72 11.69 -12.21 -3.76
N PHE A 73 10.77 -11.44 -4.36
CA PHE A 73 9.32 -11.61 -4.23
C PHE A 73 8.84 -11.68 -2.78
N THR A 74 9.62 -11.11 -1.85
CA THR A 74 9.29 -11.12 -0.43
C THR A 74 8.29 -10.00 -0.13
N ILE A 75 7.15 -10.30 0.48
CA ILE A 75 6.28 -9.30 1.09
C ILE A 75 7.04 -8.67 2.25
N ILE A 76 7.44 -7.42 2.07
CA ILE A 76 8.18 -6.64 3.07
C ILE A 76 7.20 -6.13 4.12
N THR A 77 6.06 -5.60 3.69
CA THR A 77 5.00 -5.09 4.56
C THR A 77 3.67 -5.03 3.83
N ALA A 78 2.58 -5.02 4.58
CA ALA A 78 1.26 -4.62 4.12
C ALA A 78 0.58 -3.82 5.22
N HIS A 79 -0.10 -2.73 4.89
CA HIS A 79 -0.71 -1.84 5.87
C HIS A 79 -1.90 -1.07 5.29
N LYS A 80 -2.78 -0.58 6.16
CA LYS A 80 -3.85 0.35 5.78
C LYS A 80 -3.25 1.73 5.51
N ILE A 81 -3.74 2.40 4.47
CA ILE A 81 -3.42 3.80 4.21
C ILE A 81 -3.96 4.63 5.37
N LYS A 82 -3.10 5.42 6.01
CA LYS A 82 -3.53 6.37 7.04
C LYS A 82 -4.15 7.58 6.38
N LYS A 83 -5.46 7.76 6.54
CA LYS A 83 -6.13 9.02 6.18
C LYS A 83 -5.72 10.07 7.21
N ILE A 84 -5.05 11.13 6.74
CA ILE A 84 -4.78 12.31 7.58
C ILE A 84 -5.97 13.23 7.39
N GLU A 85 -6.79 13.39 8.43
CA GLU A 85 -7.79 14.46 8.47
C GLU A 85 -7.08 15.77 8.80
N ILE A 86 -6.92 16.63 7.80
CA ILE A 86 -6.38 17.98 8.00
C ILE A 86 -7.54 18.84 8.49
N LYS A 87 -7.51 19.21 9.78
CA LYS A 87 -8.53 20.06 10.39
C LYS A 87 -8.30 21.55 10.14
N ASN A 88 -7.04 21.98 9.92
CA ASN A 88 -6.69 23.36 9.60
C ASN A 88 -5.55 23.45 8.58
N LEU A 89 -5.53 24.52 7.78
CA LEU A 89 -4.53 24.76 6.73
C LEU A 89 -3.07 24.81 7.25
N HIS A 90 -2.85 25.20 8.51
CA HIS A 90 -1.52 25.23 9.11
C HIS A 90 -0.93 23.83 9.37
N ASP A 91 -1.79 22.81 9.56
CA ASP A 91 -1.35 21.43 9.75
C ASP A 91 -0.80 20.83 8.44
N TYR A 92 -1.19 21.40 7.29
CA TYR A 92 -0.74 20.95 5.97
C TYR A 92 0.76 21.16 5.77
N SER A 93 1.30 22.31 6.17
CA SER A 93 2.72 22.67 6.04
C SER A 93 3.65 21.76 6.85
N ILE A 94 3.15 21.20 7.96
CA ILE A 94 3.86 20.22 8.78
C ILE A 94 3.73 18.82 8.15
N SER A 95 2.55 18.48 7.65
CA SER A 95 2.29 17.20 6.99
C SER A 95 3.08 17.01 5.70
N SER A 96 3.30 18.05 4.89
CA SER A 96 4.05 17.97 3.63
C SER A 96 5.52 17.57 3.87
N ASN A 97 6.10 17.99 4.98
CA ASN A 97 7.44 17.58 5.42
C ASN A 97 7.46 16.14 6.00
N LEU A 98 6.33 15.61 6.44
CA LEU A 98 6.19 14.21 6.83
C LEU A 98 5.98 13.31 5.61
N PHE A 99 5.24 13.79 4.60
CA PHE A 99 5.01 13.14 3.31
C PHE A 99 6.30 12.87 2.52
N SER A 100 7.32 13.73 2.64
CA SER A 100 8.63 13.50 2.02
C SER A 100 9.44 12.38 2.70
N SER A 101 9.16 12.05 3.96
CA SER A 101 9.74 10.88 4.67
C SER A 101 8.92 9.60 4.48
N LEU A 102 7.62 9.74 4.22
CA LEU A 102 6.68 8.67 3.89
C LEU A 102 6.51 8.61 2.37
N LEU A 103 7.57 8.24 1.65
CA LEU A 103 7.63 8.24 0.18
C LEU A 103 6.68 7.21 -0.49
N ILE A 104 5.37 7.39 -0.34
CA ILE A 104 4.33 6.77 -1.17
C ILE A 104 3.93 7.80 -2.23
N THR A 105 4.27 7.55 -3.49
CA THR A 105 3.58 8.06 -4.70
C THR A 105 4.18 7.34 -5.92
N PRO A 106 3.39 6.98 -6.96
CA PRO A 106 2.25 7.74 -7.49
C PRO A 106 0.92 6.98 -7.75
N GLY A 107 -0.17 7.75 -7.59
CA GLY A 107 -1.58 7.45 -7.82
C GLY A 107 -2.42 8.64 -7.34
N SER A 108 -2.11 9.83 -7.87
CA SER A 108 -2.59 11.11 -7.35
C SER A 108 -4.08 11.34 -7.62
N GLU A 109 -4.94 11.00 -6.65
CA GLU A 109 -6.20 11.72 -6.42
C GLU A 109 -6.41 11.91 -4.90
N VAL A 110 -5.78 12.96 -4.36
CA VAL A 110 -6.21 13.52 -3.08
C VAL A 110 -7.16 14.67 -3.38
N TYR A 111 -8.41 14.36 -3.71
CA TYR A 111 -9.47 15.35 -3.71
C TYR A 111 -10.75 14.78 -3.11
N SER A 112 -11.06 15.22 -1.90
CA SER A 112 -12.43 15.52 -1.52
C SER A 112 -12.39 16.70 -0.54
N ILE A 113 -12.38 17.91 -1.10
CA ILE A 113 -12.69 19.12 -0.35
C ILE A 113 -14.21 19.08 -0.18
N SER A 114 -14.71 18.74 1.00
CA SER A 114 -16.11 19.06 1.32
C SER A 114 -16.14 20.55 1.61
N SER A 115 -16.58 21.35 0.64
CA SER A 115 -17.11 22.68 0.92
C SER A 115 -18.37 22.48 1.77
N ALA A 116 -18.20 22.47 3.09
CA ALA A 116 -19.30 22.79 3.99
C ALA A 116 -19.71 24.23 3.66
N GLY A 117 -20.85 24.36 3.01
CA GLY A 117 -21.46 25.64 2.71
C GLY A 117 -21.64 26.42 4.00
N ASN A 118 -21.09 27.63 4.04
CA ASN A 118 -21.58 28.65 4.93
C ASN A 118 -22.69 29.39 4.17
N LEU A 119 -23.93 29.17 4.62
CA LEU A 119 -24.99 30.19 4.62
C LEU A 119 -24.65 31.24 5.68
#